data_AF-A0A4Q4PAQ6-F1
#
_entry.id   AF-A0A4Q4PAQ6-F1
#
_cell.length_a   1.000
_cell.length_b   1.000
_cell.length_c   1.000
_cell.angle_alpha   90.00
_cell.angle_beta   90.00
_cell.angle_gamma   90.00
#
_symmetry.space_group_name_H-M   'P 1'
#
loop_
_entity.id
_entity.type
_entity.pdbx_description
1 polymer ?
#
loop_
_entity_poly.entity_id
_entity_poly.type
_entity_poly.pdbx_seq_one_letter_code
_entity_poly.pdbx_strand_id
1 'polypeptide(L)'
;MSDHQSDNNIPSSSSAPTNSGLSNSPRGQIFPSPGLYGNLLTHEVPKEESIDKLVSRIMAPPRDLYSADGKTVTLTKTWVVGLIGKDRFEDSGPLLYHVLCHGDELRDHGLEYGLSEKVLSWLISTEDTVELPIGHFSYV
;
A
#
# COMPACT_ATOMS: atom_id res chain seq x y z
N MET A 1 48.66 -21.84 -34.91
CA MET A 1 48.31 -23.27 -35.10
C MET A 1 47.94 -23.85 -33.75
N SER A 2 46.64 -23.92 -33.47
CA SER A 2 46.02 -24.75 -32.44
C SER A 2 44.51 -24.69 -32.71
N ASP A 3 44.08 -25.58 -33.59
CA ASP A 3 42.70 -26.01 -33.78
C ASP A 3 42.17 -26.65 -32.49
N HIS A 4 40.93 -26.34 -32.13
CA HIS A 4 40.01 -27.25 -31.41
C HIS A 4 38.57 -26.80 -31.69
N GLN A 5 38.01 -27.33 -32.78
CA GLN A 5 36.58 -27.45 -33.02
C GLN A 5 36.04 -28.59 -32.15
N SER A 6 34.87 -28.38 -31.54
CA SER A 6 34.10 -29.46 -30.93
C SER A 6 32.64 -29.28 -31.35
N ASP A 7 32.31 -29.94 -32.45
CA ASP A 7 30.97 -30.29 -32.88
C ASP A 7 30.33 -31.24 -31.86
N ASN A 8 29.15 -30.90 -31.36
CA ASN A 8 28.26 -31.86 -30.72
C ASN A 8 26.93 -31.90 -31.47
N ASN A 9 26.89 -32.84 -32.41
CA ASN A 9 25.71 -33.38 -33.10
C ASN A 9 24.68 -33.90 -32.10
N ILE A 10 23.44 -33.41 -32.17
CA ILE A 10 22.27 -34.06 -31.55
C ILE A 10 21.40 -34.63 -32.69
N PRO A 11 21.22 -35.95 -32.80
CA PRO A 11 20.31 -36.54 -33.78
C PRO A 11 18.86 -36.37 -33.34
N SER A 12 18.03 -35.89 -34.28
CA SER A 12 16.58 -35.98 -34.20
C SER A 12 16.12 -37.43 -34.36
N SER A 13 15.21 -37.89 -33.50
CA SER A 13 14.25 -38.92 -33.90
C SER A 13 12.95 -38.78 -33.14
N SER A 14 11.92 -38.72 -33.97
CA SER A 14 10.51 -38.57 -33.68
C SER A 14 9.95 -39.85 -33.06
N SER A 15 9.05 -39.71 -32.10
CA SER A 15 8.12 -40.77 -31.71
C SER A 15 6.85 -40.11 -31.17
N ALA A 16 5.84 -40.00 -32.03
CA ALA A 16 4.46 -39.82 -31.59
C ALA A 16 3.90 -41.16 -31.11
N PRO A 17 2.91 -41.15 -30.20
CA PRO A 17 1.61 -41.61 -30.65
C PRO A 17 0.42 -40.74 -30.18
N THR A 18 -0.52 -40.66 -31.12
CA THR A 18 -1.96 -40.39 -31.09
C THR A 18 -2.74 -40.40 -29.77
N ASN A 19 -3.40 -39.25 -29.54
CA ASN A 19 -4.85 -39.02 -29.40
C ASN A 19 -5.68 -39.96 -28.50
N SER A 20 -6.28 -39.42 -27.42
CA SER A 20 -7.62 -39.80 -26.93
C SER A 20 -8.13 -38.82 -25.86
N GLY A 21 -9.11 -38.01 -26.24
CA GLY A 21 -10.24 -37.57 -25.41
C GLY A 21 -9.97 -36.80 -24.12
N LEU A 22 -10.47 -35.57 -24.04
CA LEU A 22 -11.58 -35.21 -23.13
C LEU A 22 -11.89 -33.72 -23.23
N SER A 23 -13.08 -33.46 -23.75
CA SER A 23 -14.03 -32.43 -23.34
C SER A 23 -13.49 -31.03 -23.03
N ASN A 24 -13.85 -30.08 -23.90
CA ASN A 24 -14.04 -28.69 -23.53
C ASN A 24 -14.79 -28.60 -22.20
N SER A 25 -14.14 -28.05 -21.18
CA SER A 25 -14.81 -27.37 -20.08
C SER A 25 -14.21 -25.97 -19.99
N PRO A 26 -15.04 -24.91 -20.02
CA PRO A 26 -14.54 -23.56 -19.84
C PRO A 26 -13.82 -23.50 -18.49
N ARG A 27 -12.55 -23.09 -18.52
CA ARG A 27 -11.65 -22.81 -17.40
C ARG A 27 -12.43 -22.55 -16.11
N GLY A 28 -12.60 -23.61 -15.32
CA GLY A 28 -13.08 -23.52 -13.96
C GLY A 28 -12.13 -22.63 -13.20
N GLN A 29 -12.68 -21.57 -12.61
CA GLN A 29 -12.02 -20.73 -11.63
C GLN A 29 -11.42 -21.65 -10.56
N ILE A 30 -10.09 -21.69 -10.50
CA ILE A 30 -9.38 -22.26 -9.35
C ILE A 30 -9.55 -21.22 -8.26
N PHE A 31 -10.59 -21.38 -7.44
CA PHE A 31 -10.69 -20.68 -6.17
C PHE A 31 -9.63 -21.28 -5.24
N PRO A 32 -8.68 -20.49 -4.71
CA PRO A 32 -7.79 -20.99 -3.68
C PRO A 32 -8.60 -21.36 -2.43
N SER A 33 -8.30 -22.53 -1.86
CA SER A 33 -8.97 -23.07 -0.67
C SER A 33 -8.86 -22.10 0.51
N PRO A 34 -9.96 -21.78 1.22
CA PRO A 34 -9.90 -20.94 2.42
C PRO A 34 -9.27 -21.74 3.56
N GLY A 35 -8.20 -21.21 4.19
CA GLY A 35 -7.70 -21.77 5.44
C GLY A 35 -6.22 -21.59 5.78
N LEU A 36 -5.41 -20.99 4.89
CA LEU A 36 -3.95 -20.88 5.13
C LEU A 36 -3.33 -19.52 4.82
N TYR A 37 -4.14 -18.49 4.58
CA TYR A 37 -3.68 -17.10 4.67
C TYR A 37 -4.11 -16.61 6.04
N GLY A 38 -3.13 -16.39 6.92
CA GLY A 38 -3.36 -15.89 8.26
C GLY A 38 -4.13 -14.57 8.25
N ASN A 39 -4.59 -14.16 9.44
CA ASN A 39 -5.17 -12.85 9.74
C ASN A 39 -4.22 -11.69 9.37
N LEU A 40 -3.94 -11.47 8.10
CA LEU A 40 -3.32 -10.28 7.59
C LEU A 40 -4.46 -9.36 7.16
N LEU A 41 -4.93 -8.60 8.15
CA LEU A 41 -5.51 -7.27 7.97
C LEU A 41 -6.49 -7.19 6.81
N THR A 42 -7.63 -7.87 6.91
CA THR A 42 -8.86 -7.40 6.26
C THR A 42 -9.32 -6.15 7.00
N HIS A 43 -8.54 -5.08 6.96
CA HIS A 43 -9.11 -3.75 7.12
C HIS A 43 -9.78 -3.48 5.78
N GLU A 44 -11.02 -3.97 5.62
CA GLU A 44 -11.92 -3.41 4.60
C GLU A 44 -11.81 -1.90 4.75
N VAL A 45 -11.25 -1.23 3.74
CA VAL A 45 -11.29 0.24 3.68
C VAL A 45 -12.78 0.56 3.69
N PRO A 46 -13.31 1.18 4.76
CA PRO A 46 -14.75 1.38 4.87
C PRO A 46 -15.19 2.19 3.66
N LYS A 47 -16.20 1.68 2.97
CA LYS A 47 -16.85 2.35 1.85
C LYS A 47 -17.35 3.72 2.35
N GLU A 48 -16.65 4.77 1.91
CA GLU A 48 -16.84 6.17 2.28
C GLU A 48 -16.88 6.42 3.79
N GLU A 49 -15.73 6.25 4.44
CA GLU A 49 -15.59 6.78 5.79
C GLU A 49 -15.59 8.32 5.78
N SER A 50 -16.43 8.93 6.61
CA SER A 50 -16.53 10.39 6.76
C SER A 50 -15.19 11.02 7.16
N ILE A 51 -14.91 12.22 6.66
CA ILE A 51 -13.68 12.98 6.95
C ILE A 51 -13.37 13.10 8.44
N ASP A 52 -14.38 13.36 9.27
CA ASP A 52 -14.27 13.42 10.73
C ASP A 52 -13.59 12.16 11.33
N LYS A 53 -14.05 10.97 10.90
CA LYS A 53 -13.48 9.70 11.35
C LYS A 53 -12.05 9.50 10.85
N LEU A 54 -11.76 9.90 9.61
CA LEU A 54 -10.40 9.83 9.06
C LEU A 54 -9.45 10.73 9.84
N VAL A 55 -9.86 11.97 10.12
CA VAL A 55 -9.09 12.91 10.94
C VAL A 55 -8.89 12.36 12.34
N SER A 56 -9.95 11.85 12.97
CA SER A 56 -9.87 11.21 14.28
C SER A 56 -8.86 10.06 14.31
N ARG A 57 -8.83 9.23 13.26
CA ARG A 57 -7.86 8.13 13.14
C ARG A 57 -6.43 8.63 12.89
N ILE A 58 -6.24 9.67 12.08
CA ILE A 58 -4.91 10.28 11.86
C ILE A 58 -4.39 10.92 13.16
N MET A 59 -5.27 11.58 13.91
CA MET A 59 -4.95 12.24 15.17
C MET A 59 -4.90 11.28 16.37
N ALA A 60 -5.28 10.02 16.21
CA ALA A 60 -5.15 8.95 17.21
C ALA A 60 -4.25 7.80 16.69
N PRO A 61 -2.94 8.07 16.45
CA PRO A 61 -2.03 7.08 15.91
C PRO A 61 -1.86 5.86 16.83
N PRO A 62 -1.60 4.66 16.29
CA PRO A 62 -1.33 3.47 17.09
C PRO A 62 0.00 3.60 17.84
N ARG A 63 0.12 2.88 18.96
CA ARG A 63 1.30 2.93 19.84
C ARG A 63 2.62 2.55 19.16
N ASP A 64 2.55 1.79 18.07
CA ASP A 64 3.74 1.38 17.31
C ASP A 64 4.44 2.55 16.62
N LEU A 65 3.76 3.70 16.45
CA LEU A 65 4.33 4.93 15.90
C LEU A 65 4.96 5.85 16.96
N TYR A 66 4.88 5.47 18.24
CA TYR A 66 5.39 6.25 19.34
C TYR A 66 6.86 5.93 19.53
N SER A 67 7.65 6.95 19.83
CA SER A 67 9.06 6.79 20.16
C SER A 67 9.23 5.93 21.42
N ALA A 68 10.38 5.25 21.54
CA ALA A 68 10.65 4.38 22.70
C ALA A 68 10.66 5.15 24.04
N ASP A 69 10.98 6.45 24.01
CA ASP A 69 10.93 7.33 25.18
C ASP A 69 9.54 7.93 25.42
N GLY A 70 8.56 7.66 24.55
CA GLY A 70 7.16 8.05 24.68
C GLY A 70 6.91 9.55 24.55
N LYS A 71 7.87 10.31 23.99
CA LYS A 71 7.78 11.77 23.89
C LYS A 71 7.29 12.24 22.54
N THR A 72 7.60 11.49 21.48
CA THR A 72 7.25 11.86 20.11
C THR A 72 6.50 10.74 19.43
N VAL A 73 5.79 11.10 18.37
CA VAL A 73 5.12 10.19 17.46
C VAL A 73 5.60 10.52 16.07
N THR A 74 6.01 9.50 15.33
CA THR A 74 6.47 9.63 13.95
C THR A 74 5.41 9.05 13.02
N LEU A 75 4.80 9.92 12.22
CA LEU A 75 3.88 9.50 11.16
C LEU A 75 4.66 9.34 9.85
N THR A 76 4.28 8.35 9.06
CA THR A 76 4.81 8.12 7.71
C THR A 76 3.70 8.26 6.67
N LYS A 77 4.02 8.73 5.46
CA LYS A 77 3.03 8.84 4.37
C LYS A 77 2.47 7.47 4.04
N THR A 78 3.30 6.44 4.05
CA THR A 78 2.87 5.04 3.84
C THR A 78 1.77 4.63 4.82
N TRP A 79 1.90 4.97 6.11
CA TRP A 79 0.88 4.68 7.10
C TRP A 79 -0.43 5.45 6.83
N VAL A 80 -0.36 6.75 6.53
CA VAL A 80 -1.57 7.54 6.24
C VAL A 80 -2.25 7.09 4.94
N VAL A 81 -1.48 6.71 3.92
CA VAL A 81 -2.01 6.15 2.66
C VAL A 81 -2.74 4.84 2.92
N GLY A 82 -2.18 3.93 3.73
CA GLY A 82 -2.90 2.75 4.21
C GLY A 82 -4.12 3.09 5.08
N LEU A 83 -4.02 4.23 5.78
CA LEU A 83 -5.02 4.96 6.56
C LEU A 83 -6.34 5.20 5.82
N ILE A 84 -6.21 6.07 4.83
CA ILE A 84 -7.30 6.79 4.19
C ILE A 84 -7.47 6.44 2.71
N GLY A 85 -6.61 5.56 2.18
CA GLY A 85 -6.62 5.10 0.80
C GLY A 85 -5.65 5.87 -0.10
N LYS A 86 -5.07 5.17 -1.08
CA LYS A 86 -4.18 5.76 -2.09
C LYS A 86 -4.90 6.75 -2.99
N ASP A 87 -6.20 6.57 -3.24
CA ASP A 87 -6.98 7.40 -4.17
C ASP A 87 -7.03 8.89 -3.80
N ARG A 88 -6.71 9.23 -2.54
CA ARG A 88 -6.65 10.61 -2.04
C ARG A 88 -5.28 11.27 -2.24
N PHE A 89 -4.31 10.52 -2.74
CA PHE A 89 -2.94 10.97 -2.94
C PHE A 89 -2.56 10.93 -4.42
N GLU A 90 -1.84 11.95 -4.84
CA GLU A 90 -1.15 12.01 -6.12
C GLU A 90 0.35 11.75 -5.90
N ASP A 91 0.94 11.01 -6.85
CA ASP A 91 2.37 10.75 -6.83
C ASP A 91 3.08 11.98 -7.41
N SER A 92 3.88 12.66 -6.58
CA SER A 92 4.56 13.90 -6.93
C SER A 92 6.05 13.67 -7.22
N GLY A 93 6.48 14.12 -8.41
CA GLY A 93 7.88 14.12 -8.82
C GLY A 93 8.44 12.72 -9.19
N PRO A 94 9.76 12.66 -9.51
CA PRO A 94 10.40 11.43 -9.97
C PRO A 94 10.54 10.35 -8.89
N LEU A 95 10.38 10.74 -7.62
CA LEU A 95 10.46 9.85 -6.45
C LEU A 95 9.09 9.37 -5.97
N LEU A 96 8.00 9.73 -6.68
CA LEU A 96 6.63 9.29 -6.41
C LEU A 96 6.18 9.54 -4.97
N TYR A 97 6.45 10.74 -4.45
CA TYR A 97 6.00 11.10 -3.11
C TYR A 97 4.48 11.18 -3.04
N HIS A 98 3.88 10.54 -2.05
CA HIS A 98 2.44 10.64 -1.84
C HIS A 98 2.07 11.99 -1.23
N VAL A 99 1.40 12.83 -2.03
CA VAL A 99 0.92 14.16 -1.65
C VAL A 99 -0.60 14.17 -1.75
N LEU A 100 -1.31 14.80 -0.82
CA LEU A 100 -2.78 14.91 -0.92
C LEU A 100 -3.19 15.61 -2.22
N CYS A 101 -4.13 15.01 -2.95
CA CYS A 101 -4.67 15.54 -4.19
C CYS A 101 -5.24 16.95 -3.99
N HIS A 102 -5.17 17.75 -5.05
CA HIS A 102 -5.85 19.03 -5.10
C HIS A 102 -7.38 18.83 -5.13
N GLY A 103 -8.12 19.59 -4.32
CA GLY A 103 -9.59 19.47 -4.21
C GLY A 103 -10.07 18.27 -3.39
N ASP A 104 -9.17 17.60 -2.67
CA ASP A 104 -9.52 16.56 -1.73
C ASP A 104 -10.13 17.15 -0.45
N GLU A 105 -11.24 16.60 0.03
CA GLU A 105 -11.95 17.15 1.20
C GLU A 105 -11.10 17.20 2.47
N LEU A 106 -10.13 16.29 2.65
CA LEU A 106 -9.23 16.33 3.81
C LEU A 106 -8.26 17.50 3.70
N ARG A 107 -7.85 17.85 2.48
CA ARG A 107 -6.99 19.01 2.23
C ARG A 107 -7.74 20.31 2.46
N ASP A 108 -8.99 20.39 2.02
CA ASP A 108 -9.77 21.62 2.05
C ASP A 108 -10.43 21.86 3.41
N HIS A 109 -10.92 20.80 4.08
CA HIS A 109 -11.68 20.89 5.33
C HIS A 109 -11.00 20.23 6.54
N GLY A 110 -9.84 19.58 6.38
CA GLY A 110 -9.22 18.81 7.46
C GLY A 110 -9.03 19.59 8.76
N LEU A 111 -8.66 20.87 8.67
CA LEU A 111 -8.52 21.74 9.85
C LEU A 111 -9.83 21.94 10.61
N GLU A 112 -10.94 22.07 9.91
CA GLU A 112 -12.28 22.25 10.50
C GLU A 112 -12.72 21.01 11.28
N TYR A 113 -12.25 19.83 10.86
CA TYR A 113 -12.48 18.54 11.51
C TYR A 113 -11.44 18.22 12.61
N GLY A 114 -10.52 19.14 12.93
CA GLY A 114 -9.55 18.97 14.02
C GLY A 114 -8.22 18.36 13.59
N LEU A 115 -7.93 18.27 12.29
CA LEU A 115 -6.60 17.91 11.82
C LEU A 115 -5.64 19.03 12.17
N SER A 116 -4.49 18.69 12.73
CA SER A 116 -3.46 19.67 12.98
C SER A 116 -2.95 20.32 11.70
N GLU A 117 -2.75 21.64 11.71
CA GLU A 117 -2.09 22.39 10.63
C GLU A 117 -0.73 21.80 10.26
N LYS A 118 0.02 21.31 11.25
CA LYS A 118 1.33 20.72 11.01
C LYS A 118 1.23 19.37 10.31
N VAL A 119 0.22 18.57 10.65
CA VAL A 119 -0.06 17.29 9.97
C VAL A 119 -0.57 17.56 8.56
N LEU A 120 -1.49 18.52 8.37
CA LEU A 120 -1.99 18.89 7.05
C LEU A 120 -0.88 19.42 6.14
N SER A 121 -0.05 20.34 6.64
CA SER A 121 1.10 20.89 5.91
C SER A 121 2.08 19.80 5.49
N TRP A 122 2.31 18.82 6.36
CA TRP A 122 3.11 17.65 6.02
C TRP A 122 2.44 16.79 4.94
N LEU A 123 1.13 16.56 5.01
CA LEU A 123 0.38 15.76 4.03
C LEU A 123 0.40 16.36 2.61
N ILE A 124 0.48 17.69 2.49
CA ILE A 124 0.65 18.39 1.20
C ILE A 124 2.11 18.58 0.79
N SER A 125 3.07 18.23 1.65
CA SER A 125 4.50 18.30 1.35
C SER A 125 5.02 16.98 0.74
N THR A 126 6.20 17.05 0.15
CA THR A 126 6.95 15.87 -0.33
C THR A 126 7.73 15.15 0.78
N GLU A 127 7.63 15.59 2.04
CA GLU A 127 8.28 14.90 3.16
C GLU A 127 7.57 13.59 3.47
N ASP A 128 8.32 12.48 3.55
CA ASP A 128 7.73 11.16 3.80
C ASP A 128 7.34 10.95 5.27
N THR A 129 7.98 11.67 6.20
CA THR A 129 7.78 11.48 7.64
C THR A 129 7.65 12.80 8.38
N VAL A 130 6.80 12.84 9.40
CA VAL A 130 6.74 13.95 10.35
C VAL A 130 6.84 13.44 11.79
N GLU A 131 7.67 14.10 12.58
CA GLU A 131 7.81 13.83 14.01
C GLU A 131 7.19 14.97 14.83
N LEU A 132 6.28 14.59 15.73
CA LEU A 132 5.49 15.52 16.52
C LEU A 132 5.47 15.09 17.99
N PRO A 133 5.46 16.02 18.96
CA PRO A 133 5.32 15.68 20.37
C PRO A 133 4.02 14.92 20.64
N ILE A 134 4.01 13.98 21.57
CA ILE A 134 2.82 13.19 21.94
C ILE A 134 1.61 14.08 22.32
N GLY A 135 1.86 15.20 22.98
CA GLY A 135 0.82 16.17 23.36
C GLY A 135 0.10 16.80 22.16
N HIS A 136 0.65 16.65 20.95
CA HIS A 136 0.03 17.10 19.71
C HIS A 136 -1.17 16.25 19.27
N PHE A 137 -1.21 14.99 19.69
CA PHE A 137 -2.26 14.02 19.38
C PHE A 137 -3.27 13.84 20.51
N SER A 138 -3.10 14.62 21.60
CA SER A 138 -3.95 14.53 22.79
C SER A 138 -5.11 15.52 22.68
N TYR A 139 -6.13 15.15 21.91
CA TYR A 139 -7.47 15.74 22.02
C TYR A 139 -8.52 14.63 21.91
N VAL A 140 -8.74 13.95 23.05
CA VAL A 140 -10.03 13.35 23.44
C VAL A 140 -10.13 13.34 24.96
#